data_AF-A0A919BGB7-F1
#
_entry.id   AF-A0A919BGB7-F1
#
_cell.length_a   1.000
_cell.length_b   1.000
_cell.length_c   1.000
_cell.angle_alpha   90.00
_cell.angle_beta   90.00
_cell.angle_gamma   90.00
#
_symmetry.space_group_name_H-M   'P 1'
#
loop_
_entity.id
_entity.type
_entity.pdbx_description
1 polymer ?
#
loop_
_entity_poly.entity_id
_entity_poly.type
_entity_poly.pdbx_seq_one_letter_code
_entity_poly.pdbx_strand_id
1 'polypeptide(L)'
;MATINQLVRKPRVRKVAKSNVPALDACPQRRGLQEHSVILIRGGRVKDLPGVRYHTVRGALDCSGVNDRRQGRSKYGAKRPKS
;
A
#
# COMPACT_ATOMS: atom_id res chain seq x y z
N MET A 1 0.92 18.31 35.34
CA MET A 1 -0.18 17.33 35.23
C MET A 1 -1.35 18.01 34.52
N ALA A 2 -1.98 17.39 33.52
CA ALA A 2 -3.16 18.00 32.85
C ALA A 2 -4.43 17.67 33.64
N THR A 3 -5.34 18.65 33.79
CA THR A 3 -6.61 18.48 34.52
C THR A 3 -7.67 17.79 33.68
N ILE A 4 -8.68 17.18 34.30
CA ILE A 4 -9.78 16.48 33.60
C ILE A 4 -10.50 17.43 32.63
N ASN A 5 -10.81 18.66 33.05
CA ASN A 5 -11.45 19.66 32.18
C ASN A 5 -10.59 20.05 30.96
N GLN A 6 -9.26 19.99 31.06
CA GLN A 6 -8.36 20.20 29.93
C GLN A 6 -8.41 19.04 28.93
N LEU A 7 -8.56 17.81 29.40
CA LEU A 7 -8.68 16.62 28.55
C LEU A 7 -10.05 16.53 27.87
N VAL A 8 -11.11 16.99 28.53
CA VAL A 8 -12.47 17.09 27.94
C VAL A 8 -12.51 18.12 26.82
N ARG A 9 -11.86 19.28 26.99
CA ARG A 9 -11.80 20.33 25.96
C ARG A 9 -10.79 20.05 24.85
N LYS A 10 -9.69 19.34 25.16
CA LYS A 10 -8.62 19.01 24.21
C LYS A 10 -8.16 17.56 24.43
N PRO A 11 -8.83 16.57 23.78
CA PRO A 11 -8.46 15.17 23.94
C PRO A 11 -7.03 14.94 23.43
N ARG A 12 -6.32 14.02 24.07
CA ARG A 12 -5.01 13.59 23.59
C ARG A 12 -5.19 12.85 22.26
N VAL A 13 -4.55 13.35 21.21
CA VAL A 13 -4.50 12.69 19.92
C VAL A 13 -3.32 11.72 19.92
N ARG A 14 -3.54 10.46 19.54
CA ARG A 14 -2.46 9.49 19.33
C ARG A 14 -1.55 10.01 18.22
N LYS A 15 -0.22 9.94 18.40
CA LYS A 15 0.72 10.25 17.32
C LYS A 15 0.47 9.26 16.18
N VAL A 16 0.15 9.76 15.00
CA VAL A 16 -0.02 8.93 13.80
C VAL A 16 1.37 8.51 13.34
N ALA A 17 1.64 7.20 13.35
CA ALA A 17 2.83 6.65 12.70
C ALA A 17 2.66 6.75 11.19
N LYS A 18 3.63 7.37 10.51
CA LYS A 18 3.64 7.48 9.04
C LYS A 18 4.33 6.25 8.48
N SER A 19 3.71 5.57 7.51
CA SER A 19 4.35 4.46 6.81
C SER A 19 5.43 5.01 5.87
N ASN A 20 6.54 4.29 5.73
CA ASN A 20 7.64 4.67 4.84
C ASN A 20 7.33 4.36 3.36
N VAL A 21 6.14 3.84 3.05
CA VAL A 21 5.76 3.33 1.73
C VAL A 21 4.34 3.79 1.34
N PRO A 22 4.11 5.11 1.16
CA PRO A 22 2.79 5.65 0.80
C PRO A 22 2.29 5.16 -0.57
N ALA A 23 3.17 4.65 -1.43
CA ALA A 23 2.81 4.02 -2.70
C ALA A 23 2.05 2.68 -2.53
N LEU A 24 2.14 2.02 -1.37
CA LEU A 24 1.39 0.80 -1.07
C LEU A 24 -0.03 1.07 -0.58
N ASP A 25 -0.33 2.29 -0.13
CA ASP A 25 -1.67 2.69 0.34
C ASP A 25 -2.67 2.88 -0.81
N ALA A 26 -2.19 3.26 -1.99
CA ALA A 26 -3.02 3.37 -3.20
C ALA A 26 -3.34 2.01 -3.86
N CYS A 27 -2.74 0.92 -3.38
CA CYS A 27 -3.04 -0.43 -3.87
C CYS A 27 -4.18 -1.05 -3.04
N PRO A 28 -5.39 -1.24 -3.62
CA PRO A 28 -6.53 -1.85 -2.91
C PRO A 28 -6.31 -3.31 -2.44
N GLN A 29 -5.15 -3.91 -2.74
CA GLN A 29 -4.77 -5.28 -2.35
C GLN A 29 -3.51 -5.30 -1.45
N ARG A 30 -3.64 -4.74 -0.23
CA ARG A 30 -2.61 -4.64 0.83
C ARG A 30 -2.08 -5.98 1.39
N ARG A 31 -2.40 -7.13 0.82
CA ARG A 31 -1.95 -8.44 1.32
C ARG A 31 -0.63 -8.82 0.64
N GLY A 32 0.48 -8.82 1.38
CA GLY A 32 1.65 -9.62 1.01
C GLY A 32 3.03 -8.98 1.02
N LEU A 33 3.20 -7.69 1.39
CA LEU A 33 4.54 -7.08 1.50
C LEU A 33 4.85 -6.73 2.96
N GLN A 34 6.04 -7.12 3.40
CA GLN A 34 6.56 -6.87 4.74
C GLN A 34 7.71 -5.86 4.68
N GLU A 35 8.13 -5.36 5.84
CA GLU A 35 9.37 -4.59 5.91
C GLU A 35 10.55 -5.46 5.43
N HIS A 36 11.52 -4.84 4.77
CA HIS A 36 12.68 -5.52 4.16
C HIS A 36 12.39 -6.49 3.00
N SER A 37 11.16 -6.52 2.46
CA SER A 37 10.87 -7.26 1.23
C SER A 37 11.54 -6.62 0.01
N VAL A 38 12.10 -7.44 -0.87
CA VAL A 38 12.73 -7.01 -2.13
C VAL A 38 11.68 -6.99 -3.23
N ILE A 39 11.55 -5.83 -3.89
CA ILE A 39 10.50 -5.60 -4.89
C ILE A 39 11.05 -5.00 -6.17
N LEU A 40 10.38 -5.30 -7.28
CA LEU A 40 10.66 -4.67 -8.57
C LEU A 40 9.73 -3.48 -8.79
N ILE A 41 10.29 -2.37 -9.27
CA ILE A 41 9.60 -1.11 -9.47
C ILE A 41 9.58 -0.77 -10.96
N ARG A 42 8.47 -0.20 -11.45
CA ARG A 42 8.33 0.37 -12.79
C ARG A 42 7.94 1.85 -12.74
N GLY A 43 8.24 2.57 -13.81
CA GLY A 43 7.81 3.96 -13.99
C GLY A 43 6.28 4.08 -14.05
N GLY A 44 5.77 5.18 -13.52
CA GLY A 44 4.37 5.58 -13.66
C GLY A 44 3.94 6.49 -12.51
N ARG A 45 3.57 7.73 -12.85
CA ARG A 45 3.13 8.72 -11.88
C ARG A 45 1.68 8.48 -11.49
N VAL A 46 1.43 8.41 -10.19
CA VAL A 46 0.06 8.47 -9.65
C VAL A 46 -0.38 9.93 -9.72
N LYS A 47 -1.44 10.20 -10.49
CA LYS A 47 -1.92 11.58 -10.73
C LYS A 47 -2.36 12.26 -9.43
N ASP A 48 -2.96 11.49 -8.53
CA ASP A 48 -3.59 12.00 -7.31
C ASP A 48 -2.61 12.24 -6.17
N LEU A 49 -1.39 11.71 -6.26
CA LEU A 49 -0.40 11.75 -5.17
C LEU A 49 0.88 12.46 -5.62
N PRO A 50 1.18 13.66 -5.09
CA PRO A 50 2.44 14.34 -5.37
C PRO A 50 3.60 13.54 -4.76
N GLY A 51 4.68 13.38 -5.53
CA GLY A 51 5.87 12.62 -5.11
C GLY A 51 5.83 11.12 -5.45
N VAL A 52 4.67 10.55 -5.78
CA VAL A 52 4.56 9.13 -6.15
C VAL A 52 4.73 8.95 -7.66
N ARG A 53 5.96 8.66 -8.07
CA ARG A 53 6.37 8.57 -9.49
C ARG A 53 6.53 7.15 -10.03
N TYR A 54 6.37 6.16 -9.16
CA TYR A 54 6.65 4.76 -9.48
C TYR A 54 5.56 3.82 -8.96
N HIS A 55 5.46 2.66 -9.59
CA HIS A 55 4.57 1.58 -9.19
C HIS A 55 5.36 0.30 -8.94
N THR A 56 4.89 -0.52 -8.00
CA THR A 56 5.40 -1.88 -7.81
C THR A 56 4.94 -2.80 -8.95
N VAL A 57 5.83 -3.65 -9.45
CA VAL A 57 5.47 -4.74 -10.37
C VAL A 57 4.92 -5.90 -9.54
N ARG A 58 3.71 -6.38 -9.87
CA ARG A 58 3.05 -7.49 -9.16
C ARG A 58 3.37 -8.81 -9.85
N GLY A 59 3.54 -9.87 -9.07
CA GLY A 59 3.94 -11.20 -9.55
C GLY A 59 5.45 -11.33 -9.80
N ALA A 60 6.27 -10.42 -9.26
CA ALA A 60 7.73 -10.39 -9.40
C ALA A 60 8.40 -10.16 -8.04
N LEU A 61 9.49 -10.87 -7.76
CA LEU A 61 10.17 -10.89 -6.45
C LEU A 61 9.16 -11.15 -5.32
N ASP A 62 9.24 -10.43 -4.19
CA ASP A 62 8.39 -10.65 -3.03
C ASP A 62 6.96 -10.07 -3.20
N CYS A 63 6.70 -9.34 -4.29
CA CYS A 63 5.38 -8.83 -4.63
C CYS A 63 4.47 -9.92 -5.22
N SER A 64 3.67 -10.58 -4.38
CA SER A 64 2.68 -11.56 -4.82
C SER A 64 1.60 -10.97 -5.75
N GLY A 65 1.05 -11.80 -6.65
CA GLY A 65 -0.05 -11.43 -7.54
C GLY A 65 -1.37 -11.25 -6.78
N VAL A 66 -2.36 -10.64 -7.43
CA VAL A 66 -3.72 -10.54 -6.89
C VAL A 66 -4.50 -11.82 -7.20
N ASN A 67 -4.97 -12.52 -6.16
CA ASN A 67 -5.79 -13.73 -6.31
C ASN A 67 -7.17 -13.40 -6.92
N ASP A 68 -7.77 -14.39 -7.57
CA ASP A 68 -9.15 -14.37 -8.09
C ASP A 68 -9.47 -13.28 -9.14
N ARG A 69 -8.44 -12.60 -9.65
CA ARG A 69 -8.62 -11.54 -10.64
C ARG A 69 -8.80 -12.13 -12.05
N ARG A 70 -10.03 -12.07 -12.56
CA ARG A 70 -10.38 -12.59 -13.90
C ARG A 70 -10.02 -11.65 -15.06
N GLN A 71 -10.01 -10.33 -14.83
CA GLN A 71 -9.74 -9.30 -15.85
C GLN A 71 -8.48 -8.46 -15.52
N GLY A 72 -7.71 -8.08 -16.55
CA GLY A 72 -6.46 -7.34 -16.37
C GLY A 72 -5.38 -8.13 -15.62
N ARG A 73 -5.49 -9.46 -15.63
CA ARG A 73 -4.68 -10.41 -14.85
C ARG A 73 -3.16 -10.22 -15.00
N SER A 74 -2.69 -9.92 -16.21
CA SER A 74 -1.28 -9.68 -16.52
C SER A 74 -0.69 -8.48 -15.77
N LYS A 75 -1.49 -7.43 -15.53
CA LYS A 75 -1.04 -6.22 -14.81
C LYS A 75 -0.85 -6.48 -13.31
N TYR A 76 -1.56 -7.45 -12.75
CA TYR A 76 -1.63 -7.71 -11.31
C TYR A 76 -1.01 -9.06 -10.93
N GLY A 77 -0.29 -9.72 -11.83
CA GLY A 77 0.41 -10.99 -11.54
C GLY A 77 -0.52 -12.18 -11.29
N ALA A 78 -1.75 -12.15 -11.79
CA ALA A 78 -2.70 -13.26 -11.64
C ALA A 78 -2.54 -14.27 -12.79
N LYS A 79 -2.35 -15.55 -12.46
CA LYS A 79 -2.24 -16.63 -13.45
C LYS A 79 -3.60 -16.92 -14.10
N ARG A 80 -3.59 -17.38 -15.34
CA ARG A 80 -4.81 -17.82 -16.02
C ARG A 80 -5.34 -19.07 -15.30
N PRO A 81 -6.62 -19.10 -14.88
CA PRO A 81 -7.21 -20.30 -14.31
C PRO A 81 -7.20 -21.42 -15.35
N LYS A 82 -6.91 -22.65 -14.90
CA LYS A 82 -7.06 -23.84 -15.75
C LYS A 82 -8.56 -24.01 -16.03
N SER A 83 -8.88 -24.32 -17.28
CA SER A 83 -10.26 -24.60 -17.70
C SER A 83 -10.71 -25.96 -17.17
#